data_AF-A0A540MJS9-F1
#
_entry.id   AF-A0A540MJS9-F1
#
_cell.length_a   1.000
_cell.length_b   1.000
_cell.length_c   1.000
_cell.angle_alpha   90.00
_cell.angle_beta   90.00
_cell.angle_gamma   90.00
#
_symmetry.space_group_name_H-M   'P 1'
#
loop_
_entity.id
_entity.type
_entity.pdbx_description
1 polymer ?
#
loop_
_entity_poly.entity_id
_entity_poly.type
_entity_poly.pdbx_seq_one_letter_code
_entity_poly.pdbx_strand_id
1 'polypeptide(L)'
;MAISAVFAPAQYMGEKQITGVDCFVLKLSADQTDLAERSDSTAEMIKHVIFGYFSQRNGLLVYLEDSYLTRIHSPGAYPTYWETTMSTKIEDYRTVEGVMIAHAGQTSVIITRFGDNLKTGSAITRLEETWTIDDVAFNVPGLSMDCFIPPKEVQKDYPKKDFDWRSPLD
;
A
#
# COMPACT_ATOMS: atom_id res chain seq x y z
N MET A 1 -12.89 -2.79 0.28
CA MET A 1 -12.78 -1.33 0.55
C MET A 1 -12.49 -0.65 -0.77
N ALA A 2 -13.24 0.38 -1.15
CA ALA A 2 -12.87 1.22 -2.31
C ALA A 2 -11.69 2.12 -1.93
N ILE A 3 -10.84 2.49 -2.90
CA ILE A 3 -9.67 3.38 -2.69
C ILE A 3 -10.05 4.66 -1.94
N SER A 4 -11.27 5.19 -2.16
CA SER A 4 -11.81 6.36 -1.46
C SER A 4 -11.90 6.20 0.07
N ALA A 5 -12.16 5.01 0.59
CA ALA A 5 -12.25 4.79 2.04
C ALA A 5 -10.88 4.80 2.72
N VAL A 6 -9.83 4.34 2.01
CA VAL A 6 -8.45 4.31 2.53
C VAL A 6 -7.94 5.73 2.77
N PHE A 7 -8.32 6.68 1.91
CA PHE A 7 -7.94 8.10 2.01
C PHE A 7 -8.91 8.95 2.84
N ALA A 8 -9.91 8.35 3.50
CA ALA A 8 -10.82 9.09 4.36
C ALA A 8 -10.11 9.87 5.50
N PRO A 9 -9.08 9.33 6.19
CA PRO A 9 -8.35 10.08 7.21
C PRO A 9 -7.18 10.91 6.63
N ALA A 10 -7.09 11.05 5.31
CA ALA A 10 -5.95 11.70 4.68
C ALA A 10 -5.95 13.23 4.88
N GLN A 11 -4.75 13.78 4.95
CA GLN A 11 -4.52 15.22 4.96
C GLN A 11 -4.46 15.75 3.52
N TYR A 12 -5.20 16.81 3.22
CA TYR A 12 -5.04 17.55 1.97
C TYR A 12 -3.69 18.30 1.94
N MET A 13 -2.92 18.12 0.88
CA MET A 13 -1.57 18.67 0.73
C MET A 13 -1.46 19.78 -0.33
N GLY A 14 -2.51 20.01 -1.12
CA GLY A 14 -2.52 20.98 -2.21
C GLY A 14 -2.81 20.36 -3.57
N GLU A 15 -2.43 21.08 -4.62
CA GLU A 15 -2.65 20.70 -6.02
C GLU A 15 -1.33 20.57 -6.76
N LYS A 16 -1.25 19.63 -7.71
CA LYS A 16 -0.06 19.38 -8.53
C LYS A 16 -0.48 18.78 -9.86
N GLN A 17 0.18 19.19 -10.95
CA GLN A 17 0.00 18.54 -12.23
C GLN A 17 0.89 17.29 -12.34
N ILE A 18 0.28 16.14 -12.63
CA ILE A 18 0.97 14.87 -12.83
C ILE A 18 0.73 14.41 -14.27
N THR A 19 1.79 14.33 -15.07
CA THR A 19 1.71 13.87 -16.48
C THR A 19 0.62 14.60 -17.28
N GLY A 20 0.49 15.92 -17.07
CA GLY A 20 -0.51 16.76 -17.74
C GLY A 20 -1.92 16.68 -17.17
N VAL A 21 -2.14 15.94 -16.07
CA VAL A 21 -3.42 15.88 -15.36
C VAL A 21 -3.35 16.73 -14.09
N ASP A 22 -4.25 17.70 -13.97
CA ASP A 22 -4.38 18.50 -12.75
C ASP A 22 -4.97 17.63 -11.62
N CYS A 23 -4.18 17.48 -10.56
CA CYS A 23 -4.52 16.61 -9.43
C CYS A 23 -4.60 17.39 -8.12
N PHE A 24 -5.47 16.95 -7.21
CA PHE A 24 -5.35 17.26 -5.79
C PHE A 24 -4.58 16.14 -5.10
N VAL A 25 -3.83 16.50 -4.05
CA VAL A 25 -2.90 15.60 -3.36
C VAL A 25 -3.40 15.31 -1.95
N LEU A 26 -3.55 14.03 -1.64
CA LEU A 26 -3.88 13.56 -0.29
C LEU A 26 -2.72 12.77 0.30
N LYS A 27 -2.42 13.00 1.57
CA LYS A 27 -1.37 12.30 2.32
C LYS A 27 -1.97 11.44 3.42
N LEU A 28 -1.57 10.19 3.46
CA LEU A 28 -1.78 9.28 4.57
C LEU A 28 -0.47 9.04 5.31
N SER A 29 -0.54 8.88 6.62
CA SER A 29 0.60 8.51 7.43
C SER A 29 0.13 7.47 8.43
N ALA A 30 0.82 6.35 8.51
CA ALA A 30 0.54 5.35 9.53
C ALA A 30 0.75 5.97 10.91
N ASP A 31 -0.15 5.66 11.84
CA ASP A 31 0.01 6.12 13.21
C ASP A 31 1.01 5.24 13.98
N GLN A 32 1.35 5.64 15.20
CA GLN A 32 2.33 4.90 15.99
C GLN A 32 1.87 3.50 16.39
N THR A 33 0.55 3.27 16.49
CA THR A 33 -0.02 1.95 16.79
C THR A 33 0.17 1.02 15.60
N ASP A 34 -0.18 1.49 14.40
CA ASP A 34 0.00 0.75 13.14
C ASP A 34 1.48 0.40 12.89
N LEU A 35 2.38 1.35 13.17
CA LEU A 35 3.82 1.15 13.02
C LEU A 35 4.36 0.14 14.04
N ALA A 36 3.88 0.19 15.28
CA ALA A 36 4.28 -0.75 16.33
C ALA A 36 3.77 -2.18 16.06
N GLU A 37 2.55 -2.35 15.55
CA GLU A 37 2.01 -3.66 15.18
C GLU A 37 2.81 -4.34 14.04
N ARG A 38 3.45 -3.52 13.20
CA ARG A 38 4.31 -3.96 12.09
C ARG A 38 5.80 -4.06 12.48
N SER A 39 6.11 -3.89 13.76
CA SER A 39 7.47 -3.97 14.30
C SER A 39 7.66 -5.23 15.14
N ASP A 40 8.90 -5.70 15.22
CA ASP A 40 9.33 -6.77 16.12
C ASP A 40 10.64 -6.42 16.83
N SER A 41 11.24 -7.38 17.56
CA SER A 41 12.47 -7.17 18.32
C SER A 41 13.71 -6.88 17.47
N THR A 42 13.64 -7.15 16.16
CA THR A 42 14.74 -7.03 15.21
C THR A 42 14.50 -5.99 14.12
N ALA A 43 13.25 -5.71 13.76
CA ALA A 43 12.86 -4.77 12.73
C ALA A 43 11.76 -3.83 13.24
N GLU A 44 12.06 -2.53 13.27
CA GLU A 44 11.12 -1.49 13.66
C GLU A 44 10.72 -0.66 12.45
N MET A 45 9.42 -0.56 12.20
CA MET A 45 8.87 0.36 11.20
C MET A 45 8.78 1.76 11.81
N ILE A 46 9.64 2.67 11.34
CA ILE A 46 9.73 4.05 11.86
C ILE A 46 8.69 4.95 11.21
N LYS A 47 8.43 4.74 9.92
CA LYS A 47 7.57 5.63 9.13
C LYS A 47 6.98 4.87 7.96
N HIS A 48 5.70 5.13 7.72
CA HIS A 48 5.02 4.77 6.48
C HIS A 48 4.13 5.95 6.06
N VAL A 49 4.39 6.50 4.88
CA VAL A 49 3.65 7.65 4.34
C VAL A 49 3.30 7.39 2.89
N ILE A 50 2.03 7.65 2.55
CA ILE A 50 1.49 7.48 1.21
C ILE A 50 0.98 8.84 0.72
N PHE A 51 1.25 9.18 -0.53
CA PHE A 51 0.64 10.30 -1.24
C PHE A 51 -0.17 9.79 -2.42
N GLY A 52 -1.46 10.10 -2.45
CA GLY A 52 -2.34 9.85 -3.59
C GLY A 52 -2.57 11.13 -4.38
N TYR A 53 -2.39 11.05 -5.70
CA TYR A 53 -2.64 12.14 -6.63
C TYR A 53 -3.92 11.83 -7.40
N PHE A 54 -4.99 12.57 -7.12
CA PHE A 54 -6.31 12.31 -7.66
C PHE A 54 -6.68 13.38 -8.68
N SER A 55 -7.14 12.97 -9.86
CA SER A 55 -7.58 13.90 -10.89
C SER A 55 -8.70 14.80 -10.37
N GLN A 56 -8.54 16.11 -10.49
CA GLN A 56 -9.59 17.06 -10.10
C GLN A 56 -10.87 16.90 -10.93
N ARG A 57 -10.75 16.37 -12.16
CA ARG A 57 -11.87 16.24 -13.09
C ARG A 57 -12.83 15.12 -12.72
N ASN A 58 -12.33 13.97 -12.26
CA ASN A 58 -13.13 12.77 -12.05
C ASN A 58 -12.84 12.02 -10.75
N GLY A 59 -11.89 12.50 -9.93
CA GLY A 59 -11.53 11.90 -8.64
C GLY A 59 -10.76 10.58 -8.74
N LEU A 60 -10.35 10.13 -9.92
CA LEU A 60 -9.58 8.89 -10.08
C LEU A 60 -8.11 9.11 -9.66
N LEU A 61 -7.51 8.08 -9.05
CA LEU A 61 -6.10 8.07 -8.68
C LEU A 61 -5.24 7.99 -9.94
N VAL A 62 -4.36 8.96 -10.16
CA VAL A 62 -3.46 9.04 -11.32
C VAL A 62 -2.08 8.52 -10.96
N TYR A 63 -1.65 8.80 -9.74
CA TYR A 63 -0.31 8.46 -9.25
C TYR A 63 -0.34 8.20 -7.75
N LEU A 64 0.52 7.29 -7.29
CA LEU A 64 0.66 6.93 -5.90
C LEU A 64 2.15 6.92 -5.53
N GLU A 65 2.53 7.68 -4.53
CA GLU A 65 3.85 7.57 -3.90
C GLU A 65 3.70 6.89 -2.55
N ASP A 66 4.59 5.96 -2.24
CA ASP A 66 4.64 5.26 -0.96
C ASP A 66 6.08 5.25 -0.44
N SER A 67 6.29 5.50 0.84
CA SER A 67 7.60 5.54 1.48
C SER A 67 7.58 4.85 2.84
N TYR A 68 8.46 3.87 3.00
CA TYR A 68 8.70 3.12 4.24
C TYR A 68 10.10 3.39 4.75
N LEU A 69 10.24 3.59 6.05
CA LEU A 69 11.54 3.59 6.74
C LEU A 69 11.52 2.53 7.83
N THR A 70 12.44 1.57 7.73
CA THR A 70 12.61 0.49 8.71
C THR A 70 14.01 0.56 9.29
N ARG A 71 14.09 0.46 10.62
CA ARG A 71 15.35 0.23 11.34
C ARG A 71 15.47 -1.24 11.67
N ILE A 72 16.55 -1.86 11.20
CA ILE A 72 16.92 -3.23 11.54
C ILE A 72 18.03 -3.17 12.60
N HIS A 73 17.79 -3.81 13.73
CA HIS A 73 18.72 -3.90 14.84
C HIS A 73 18.87 -5.34 15.30
N SER A 74 19.89 -6.01 14.78
CA SER A 74 20.29 -7.33 15.25
C SER A 74 21.17 -7.20 16.50
N PRO A 75 21.02 -8.08 17.50
CA PRO A 75 21.89 -8.10 18.67
C PRO A 75 23.38 -8.19 18.27
N GLY A 76 24.19 -7.28 18.79
CA GLY A 76 25.65 -7.25 18.50
C GLY A 76 26.05 -6.56 17.19
N ALA A 77 25.10 -5.96 16.45
CA ALA A 77 25.37 -5.16 15.26
C ALA A 77 24.89 -3.71 15.44
N TYR A 78 25.55 -2.77 14.73
CA TYR A 78 25.05 -1.40 14.63
C TYR A 78 23.72 -1.36 13.85
N PRO A 79 22.79 -0.46 14.21
CA PRO A 79 21.51 -0.35 13.53
C PRO A 79 21.70 0.00 12.06
N THR A 80 20.92 -0.64 11.19
CA THR A 80 20.89 -0.39 9.75
C THR A 80 19.51 0.12 9.36
N TYR A 81 19.45 1.12 8.50
CA TYR A 81 18.21 1.71 8.02
C TYR A 81 17.96 1.30 6.57
N TRP A 82 16.70 1.02 6.29
CA TRP A 82 16.20 0.72 4.96
C TRP A 82 15.06 1.69 4.65
N GLU A 83 15.24 2.49 3.61
CA GLU A 83 14.20 3.33 3.04
C GLU A 83 13.74 2.72 1.72
N THR A 84 12.46 2.40 1.61
CA THR A 84 11.84 1.95 0.36
C THR A 84 10.89 3.03 -0.11
N THR A 85 11.14 3.58 -1.29
CA THR A 85 10.27 4.56 -1.94
C THR A 85 9.73 3.92 -3.21
N MET A 86 8.41 3.87 -3.31
CA MET A 86 7.68 3.37 -4.47
C MET A 86 6.90 4.50 -5.11
N SER A 87 6.80 4.47 -6.43
CA SER A 87 5.99 5.42 -7.17
C SER A 87 5.29 4.70 -8.30
N THR A 88 3.96 4.75 -8.29
CA THR A 88 3.10 3.97 -9.17
C THR A 88 2.24 4.89 -10.00
N LYS A 89 2.33 4.75 -11.32
CA LYS A 89 1.39 5.33 -12.26
C LYS A 89 0.21 4.38 -12.46
N ILE A 90 -1.00 4.91 -12.37
CA ILE A 90 -2.24 4.14 -12.50
C ILE A 90 -2.88 4.48 -13.85
N GLU A 91 -3.17 3.46 -14.64
CA GLU A 91 -3.57 3.60 -16.04
C GLU A 91 -4.73 2.68 -16.41
N ASP A 92 -5.25 2.88 -17.63
CA ASP A 92 -6.24 2.01 -18.25
C ASP A 92 -7.49 1.81 -17.38
N TYR A 93 -8.08 2.93 -16.94
CA TYR A 93 -9.34 2.92 -16.23
C TYR A 93 -10.48 2.52 -17.15
N ARG A 94 -11.12 1.39 -16.86
CA ARG A 94 -12.27 0.86 -17.58
C ARG A 94 -13.48 0.74 -16.65
N THR A 95 -14.67 0.88 -17.20
CA THR A 95 -15.91 0.65 -16.44
C THR A 95 -16.20 -0.84 -16.38
N VAL A 96 -16.26 -1.40 -15.18
CA VAL A 96 -16.67 -2.79 -14.90
C VAL A 96 -17.85 -2.71 -13.95
N GLU A 97 -19.03 -3.19 -14.38
CA GLU A 97 -20.29 -3.14 -13.61
C GLU A 97 -20.61 -1.75 -13.02
N GLY A 98 -20.30 -0.68 -13.77
CA GLY A 98 -20.56 0.71 -13.36
C GLY A 98 -19.48 1.34 -12.47
N VAL A 99 -18.40 0.62 -12.16
CA VAL A 99 -17.27 1.13 -11.36
C VAL A 99 -16.04 1.33 -12.26
N MET A 100 -15.33 2.45 -12.10
CA MET A 100 -14.06 2.70 -12.81
C MET A 100 -12.92 1.96 -12.11
N ILE A 101 -12.27 1.04 -12.82
CA ILE A 101 -11.18 0.21 -12.29
C ILE A 101 -9.96 0.33 -13.21
N ALA A 102 -8.79 0.57 -12.63
CA ALA A 102 -7.54 0.60 -13.37
C ALA A 102 -7.13 -0.83 -13.74
N HIS A 103 -6.83 -1.05 -15.02
CA HIS A 103 -6.41 -2.35 -15.54
C HIS A 103 -4.92 -2.39 -15.88
N ALA A 104 -4.19 -1.30 -15.69
CA ALA A 104 -2.75 -1.29 -15.90
C ALA A 104 -2.05 -0.27 -15.02
N GLY A 105 -0.74 -0.44 -14.87
CA GLY A 105 0.10 0.57 -14.26
C GLY A 105 1.57 0.22 -14.33
N GLN A 106 2.37 1.17 -13.87
CA GLN A 106 3.82 1.03 -13.81
C GLN A 106 4.31 1.51 -12.45
N THR A 107 5.09 0.68 -11.78
CA THR A 107 5.67 0.95 -10.47
C THR A 107 7.19 1.03 -10.59
N SER A 108 7.79 2.09 -10.06
CA SER A 108 9.23 2.18 -9.84
C SER A 108 9.51 2.14 -8.34
N VAL A 109 10.51 1.38 -7.94
CA VAL A 109 10.89 1.19 -6.54
C VAL A 109 12.37 1.48 -6.36
N ILE A 110 12.70 2.25 -5.33
CA ILE A 110 14.08 2.50 -4.89
C ILE A 110 14.20 2.04 -3.44
N ILE A 111 15.13 1.12 -3.20
CA ILE A 111 15.47 0.63 -1.88
C ILE A 111 16.86 1.14 -1.52
N THR A 112 16.94 2.00 -0.52
CA THR A 112 18.19 2.59 -0.04
C THR A 112 18.53 2.06 1.34
N ARG A 113 19.73 1.51 1.49
CA ARG A 113 20.28 1.09 2.77
C ARG A 113 21.37 2.04 3.24
N PHE A 114 21.25 2.53 4.48
CA PHE A 114 22.20 3.46 5.11
C PHE A 114 22.37 3.19 6.62
N GLY A 115 23.41 3.76 7.26
CA GLY A 115 23.72 3.57 8.69
C GLY A 115 25.21 3.33 9.00
N ASP A 116 25.53 3.32 10.30
CA ASP A 116 26.87 3.59 10.87
C ASP A 116 27.92 2.45 10.72
N ASN A 117 27.65 1.48 9.83
CA ASN A 117 28.52 0.31 9.64
C ASN A 117 28.82 0.00 8.17
N LEU A 118 28.44 0.88 7.25
CA LEU A 118 28.69 0.70 5.82
C LEU A 118 30.12 1.14 5.48
N LYS A 119 31.10 0.28 5.78
CA LYS A 119 32.46 0.41 5.21
C LYS A 119 32.47 0.50 3.68
N THR A 120 31.37 0.09 3.04
CA THR A 120 31.15 0.01 1.59
C THR A 120 30.23 1.13 1.06
N GLY A 121 29.77 2.07 1.89
CA GLY A 121 28.83 3.13 1.49
C GLY A 121 27.36 2.68 1.39
N SER A 122 26.46 3.61 1.07
CA SER A 122 25.04 3.32 0.87
C SER A 122 24.84 2.33 -0.29
N ALA A 123 23.92 1.39 -0.11
CA ALA A 123 23.51 0.48 -1.18
C ALA A 123 22.14 0.91 -1.70
N ILE A 124 22.02 1.09 -3.01
CA ILE A 124 20.78 1.49 -3.68
C ILE A 124 20.40 0.38 -4.65
N THR A 125 19.20 -0.17 -4.48
CA THR A 125 18.59 -1.11 -5.42
C THR A 125 17.42 -0.43 -6.11
N ARG A 126 17.28 -0.64 -7.41
CA ARG A 126 16.15 -0.12 -8.21
C ARG A 126 15.40 -1.29 -8.83
N LEU A 127 14.08 -1.22 -8.81
CA LEU A 127 13.17 -2.17 -9.43
C LEU A 127 12.13 -1.40 -10.23
N GLU A 128 11.74 -1.96 -11.37
CA GLU A 128 10.64 -1.47 -12.19
C GLU A 128 9.68 -2.63 -12.47
N GLU A 129 8.39 -2.37 -12.34
CA GLU A 129 7.31 -3.32 -12.60
C GLU A 129 6.28 -2.65 -13.49
N THR A 130 5.79 -3.39 -14.48
CA THR A 130 4.60 -3.03 -15.24
C THR A 130 3.58 -4.13 -15.03
N TRP A 131 2.37 -3.75 -14.63
CA TRP A 131 1.30 -4.70 -14.33
C TRP A 131 0.08 -4.45 -15.22
N THR A 132 -0.62 -5.52 -15.55
CA THR A 132 -1.89 -5.51 -16.29
C THR A 132 -2.88 -6.45 -15.61
N ILE A 133 -4.15 -6.09 -15.63
CA ILE A 133 -5.27 -6.90 -15.12
C ILE A 133 -6.13 -7.26 -16.33
N ASP A 134 -6.20 -8.55 -16.65
CA ASP A 134 -6.95 -9.02 -17.81
C ASP A 134 -8.46 -9.08 -17.51
N ASP A 135 -8.82 -9.67 -16.37
CA ASP A 135 -10.22 -9.89 -15.99
C ASP A 135 -10.51 -9.39 -14.57
N VAL A 136 -11.65 -8.72 -14.43
CA VAL A 136 -12.21 -8.30 -13.14
C VAL A 136 -13.63 -8.83 -13.03
N ALA A 137 -13.92 -9.52 -11.92
CA ALA A 137 -15.23 -10.05 -11.62
C ALA A 137 -15.66 -9.66 -10.20
N PHE A 138 -16.93 -9.31 -10.06
CA PHE A 138 -17.55 -9.03 -8.77
C PHE A 138 -18.35 -10.26 -8.30
N ASN A 139 -18.47 -10.40 -6.97
CA ASN A 139 -19.31 -11.43 -6.33
C ASN A 139 -19.07 -12.85 -6.90
N VAL A 140 -17.80 -13.21 -7.09
CA VAL A 140 -17.39 -14.47 -7.73
C VAL A 140 -18.03 -15.67 -7.02
N PRO A 141 -18.89 -16.45 -7.70
CA PRO A 141 -19.54 -17.61 -7.09
C PRO A 141 -18.52 -18.65 -6.59
N GLY A 142 -18.74 -19.18 -5.38
CA GLY A 142 -17.86 -20.17 -4.77
C GLY A 142 -16.65 -19.61 -4.01
N LEU A 143 -16.43 -18.29 -4.05
CA LEU A 143 -15.43 -17.64 -3.19
C LEU A 143 -15.99 -17.52 -1.77
N SER A 144 -15.34 -18.14 -0.78
CA SER A 144 -15.75 -18.13 0.62
C SER A 144 -14.62 -17.64 1.54
N MET A 145 -14.92 -17.41 2.82
CA MET A 145 -13.91 -16.99 3.81
C MET A 145 -12.79 -18.02 3.97
N ASP A 146 -13.05 -19.29 3.69
CA ASP A 146 -12.05 -20.37 3.75
C ASP A 146 -10.96 -20.22 2.67
N CYS A 147 -11.20 -19.39 1.64
CA CYS A 147 -10.21 -19.07 0.62
C CYS A 147 -9.18 -18.03 1.07
N PHE A 148 -9.44 -17.30 2.16
CA PHE A 148 -8.58 -16.22 2.66
C PHE A 148 -7.78 -16.68 3.89
N ILE A 149 -6.82 -17.56 3.64
CA ILE A 149 -6.01 -18.18 4.70
C ILE A 149 -4.87 -17.22 5.10
N PRO A 150 -4.76 -16.81 6.39
CA PRO A 150 -3.67 -15.94 6.84
C PRO A 150 -2.32 -16.69 6.80
N PRO A 151 -1.19 -15.97 6.64
CA PRO A 151 0.13 -16.55 6.85
C PRO A 151 0.23 -17.23 8.22
N LYS A 152 0.97 -18.33 8.32
CA LYS A 152 1.06 -19.14 9.55
C LYS A 152 1.55 -18.33 10.75
N GLU A 153 2.37 -17.33 10.47
CA GLU A 153 3.00 -16.43 11.43
C GLU A 153 2.02 -15.40 12.02
N VAL A 154 0.84 -15.21 11.40
CA VAL A 154 -0.20 -14.25 11.78
C VAL A 154 -1.33 -14.90 12.60
N GLN A 155 -1.22 -16.19 12.96
CA GLN A 155 -2.14 -16.86 13.89
C GLN A 155 -1.92 -16.35 15.34
N LYS A 156 -2.16 -15.06 15.58
CA LYS A 156 -2.49 -14.57 16.92
C LYS A 156 -4.00 -14.69 17.08
N ASP A 157 -4.41 -15.20 18.24
CA ASP A 157 -5.77 -15.60 18.62
C ASP A 157 -6.89 -14.66 18.14
N TYR A 158 -7.41 -14.88 16.92
CA TYR A 158 -8.71 -14.34 16.54
C TYR A 158 -9.77 -15.25 17.16
N PRO A 159 -10.66 -14.73 18.03
CA PRO A 159 -11.82 -15.51 18.43
C PRO A 159 -12.62 -15.81 17.18
N LYS A 160 -12.88 -17.10 16.92
CA LYS A 160 -13.84 -17.54 15.91
C LYS A 160 -15.19 -16.88 16.22
N LYS A 161 -15.48 -15.75 15.59
CA LYS A 161 -16.85 -15.25 15.51
C LYS A 161 -17.49 -15.97 14.34
N ASP A 162 -18.31 -16.97 14.66
CA ASP A 162 -19.22 -17.58 13.70
C ASP A 162 -20.13 -16.48 13.14
N PHE A 163 -19.84 -16.02 11.93
CA PHE A 163 -20.80 -15.21 11.18
C PHE A 163 -21.82 -16.17 10.56
N ASP A 164 -23.01 -16.22 11.15
CA ASP A 164 -24.15 -16.96 10.61
C ASP A 164 -24.70 -16.18 9.41
N TRP A 165 -24.35 -16.61 8.19
CA TRP A 165 -24.74 -15.95 6.95
C TRP A 165 -26.13 -16.35 6.43
N ARG A 166 -27.10 -16.61 7.30
CA ARG A 166 -28.48 -16.78 6.84
C ARG A 166 -29.02 -15.45 6.32
N SER A 167 -29.15 -15.37 5.00
CA SER A 167 -29.82 -14.26 4.31
C SER A 167 -31.26 -14.12 4.82
N PRO A 168 -31.71 -12.93 5.26
CA PRO A 168 -33.14 -12.67 5.40
C PRO A 168 -33.67 -12.26 4.03
N LEU A 169 -34.12 -13.24 3.26
CA LEU A 169 -35.05 -13.03 2.16
C LEU A 169 -36.34 -13.74 2.53
N ASP A 170 -37.29 -12.96 3.07
CA ASP A 170 -38.72 -13.06 2.81
C ASP A 170 -39.20 -11.67 2.38
#